data_AF-A0A524CGC9-F1
#
_entry.id   AF-A0A524CGC9-F1
#
_cell.length_a   1.000
_cell.length_b   1.000
_cell.length_c   1.000
_cell.angle_alpha   90.00
_cell.angle_beta   90.00
_cell.angle_gamma   90.00
#
_symmetry.space_group_name_H-M   'P 1'
#
loop_
_entity.id
_entity.type
_entity.pdbx_description
1 polymer ?
#
loop_
_entity_poly.entity_id
_entity_poly.type
_entity_poly.pdbx_seq_one_letter_code
_entity_poly.pdbx_strand_id
1 'polypeptide(L)'
;MPDVTLKSPNLDDVFEKWKQKTLRTSKKKLEKEFGTKGAVFSLDNISAAETVKETEKEAAIYFEIKKTVAPAKGKEQKERMRADKVEKETFFTFKGKSVNKDNWKGDDVVPIYETIETVPCTKCGGKGYQEEKCKTCKGSGKIEDQILVLEGEEQKKEKKPFSYPCPYCYGSGKAKEQCSECGGFKNFYEYEVLPVPYKTVVEGKPVLFSSAKTKYEKEIGEDLQKLIEEVQGIKFTDPKTLDKKAEASLGYYNKNIKKMLKNAIGEYKDYDKDDDTKITTPMYLFPVIQMFCETKRGKSFEIYSIGSDQKFITYSNF
;
A
#
# COMPACT_ATOMS: atom_id res chain seq x y z
N MET A 1 -27.01 27.90 -16.81
CA MET A 1 -25.82 27.69 -17.66
C MET A 1 -26.05 26.41 -18.44
N PRO A 2 -25.84 26.39 -19.76
CA PRO A 2 -26.24 25.26 -20.59
C PRO A 2 -25.53 24.00 -20.08
N ASP A 3 -26.29 22.98 -19.69
CA ASP A 3 -25.75 21.67 -19.38
C ASP A 3 -25.08 21.17 -20.66
N VAL A 4 -23.75 21.01 -20.62
CA VAL A 4 -22.97 20.61 -21.78
C VAL A 4 -23.37 19.18 -22.14
N THR A 5 -24.28 19.04 -23.10
CA THR A 5 -24.63 17.74 -23.67
C THR A 5 -23.56 17.37 -24.69
N LEU A 6 -22.78 16.33 -24.38
CA LEU A 6 -21.83 15.79 -25.36
C LEU A 6 -22.59 14.83 -26.27
N LYS A 7 -22.59 15.10 -27.57
CA LYS A 7 -23.25 14.22 -28.53
C LYS A 7 -22.40 12.96 -28.72
N SER A 8 -23.03 11.80 -28.55
CA SER A 8 -22.41 10.51 -28.86
C SER A 8 -22.13 10.39 -30.36
N PRO A 9 -21.08 9.69 -30.79
CA PRO A 9 -20.73 9.57 -32.19
C PRO A 9 -21.81 8.86 -32.99
N ASN A 10 -21.87 9.17 -34.29
CA ASN A 10 -22.80 8.49 -35.18
C ASN A 10 -22.32 7.04 -35.39
N LEU A 11 -23.26 6.09 -35.41
CA LEU A 11 -22.99 4.68 -35.63
C LEU A 11 -22.27 4.43 -36.96
N ASP A 12 -22.67 5.15 -38.01
CA ASP A 12 -22.05 5.02 -39.33
C ASP A 12 -20.60 5.50 -39.31
N ASP A 13 -20.31 6.61 -38.62
CA ASP A 13 -18.95 7.15 -38.48
C ASP A 13 -18.06 6.20 -37.67
N VAL A 14 -18.61 5.62 -36.59
CA VAL A 14 -17.92 4.61 -35.77
C VAL A 14 -17.58 3.38 -36.61
N PHE A 15 -18.55 2.89 -37.38
CA PHE A 15 -18.39 1.71 -38.22
C PHE A 15 -17.39 1.97 -39.36
N GLU A 16 -17.45 3.13 -40.01
CA GLU A 16 -16.52 3.52 -41.07
C GLU A 16 -15.09 3.64 -40.52
N LYS A 17 -14.91 4.30 -39.37
CA LYS A 17 -13.60 4.41 -38.72
C LYS A 17 -13.04 3.03 -38.34
N TRP A 18 -13.88 2.13 -37.87
CA TRP A 18 -13.50 0.74 -37.61
C TRP A 18 -13.11 -0.01 -38.90
N LYS A 19 -13.89 0.11 -39.99
CA LYS A 19 -13.57 -0.52 -41.29
C LYS A 19 -12.20 -0.08 -41.79
N GLN A 20 -11.94 1.23 -41.79
CA GLN A 20 -10.67 1.79 -42.25
C GLN A 20 -9.49 1.32 -41.39
N LYS A 21 -9.65 1.28 -40.06
CA LYS A 21 -8.63 0.77 -39.13
C LYS A 21 -8.37 -0.73 -39.38
N THR A 22 -9.43 -1.52 -39.52
CA THR A 22 -9.34 -2.98 -39.69
C THR A 22 -8.80 -3.38 -41.06
N LEU A 23 -9.07 -2.61 -42.11
CA LEU A 23 -8.43 -2.82 -43.42
C LEU A 23 -6.90 -2.73 -43.30
N ARG A 24 -6.40 -1.75 -42.55
CA ARG A 24 -4.94 -1.55 -42.38
C ARG A 24 -4.29 -2.66 -41.57
N THR A 25 -4.98 -3.18 -40.55
CA THR A 25 -4.39 -4.15 -39.60
C THR A 25 -4.71 -5.60 -39.93
N SER A 26 -5.85 -5.89 -40.56
CA SER A 26 -6.43 -7.24 -40.68
C SER A 26 -7.15 -7.48 -42.02
N LYS A 27 -6.65 -6.90 -43.13
CA LYS A 27 -7.22 -7.04 -44.48
C LYS A 27 -7.64 -8.46 -44.85
N LYS A 28 -6.76 -9.44 -44.69
CA LYS A 28 -7.03 -10.85 -45.05
C LYS A 28 -8.22 -11.44 -44.31
N LYS A 29 -8.38 -11.09 -43.03
CA LYS A 29 -9.49 -11.56 -42.19
C LYS A 29 -10.79 -10.90 -42.60
N LEU A 30 -10.74 -9.60 -42.90
CA LEU A 30 -11.88 -8.82 -43.36
C LEU A 30 -12.38 -9.32 -44.73
N GLU A 31 -11.47 -9.60 -45.67
CA GLU A 31 -11.76 -10.28 -46.94
C GLU A 31 -12.37 -11.68 -46.73
N LYS A 32 -11.85 -12.46 -45.79
CA LYS A 32 -12.38 -13.79 -45.49
C LYS A 32 -13.82 -13.72 -44.98
N GLU A 33 -14.13 -12.80 -44.07
CA GLU A 33 -15.44 -12.77 -43.40
C GLU A 33 -16.53 -12.03 -44.20
N PHE A 34 -16.15 -11.04 -45.00
CA PHE A 34 -17.09 -10.20 -45.75
C PHE A 34 -17.01 -10.38 -47.27
N GLY A 35 -15.97 -11.05 -47.78
CA GLY A 35 -15.79 -11.27 -49.22
C GLY A 35 -16.76 -12.30 -49.80
N THR A 36 -17.29 -11.97 -50.98
CA THR A 36 -18.13 -12.84 -51.79
C THR A 36 -17.26 -13.64 -52.77
N LYS A 37 -17.50 -14.96 -52.85
CA LYS A 37 -16.74 -15.83 -53.76
C LYS A 37 -16.93 -15.37 -55.21
N GLY A 38 -15.82 -15.08 -55.90
CA GLY A 38 -15.82 -14.66 -57.31
C GLY A 38 -15.99 -13.16 -57.55
N ALA A 39 -16.11 -12.33 -56.52
CA ALA A 39 -16.15 -10.88 -56.63
C ALA A 39 -14.86 -10.23 -56.11
N VAL A 40 -14.48 -9.08 -56.68
CA VAL A 40 -13.39 -8.25 -56.15
C VAL A 40 -13.81 -7.69 -54.80
N PHE A 41 -12.97 -7.86 -53.79
CA PHE A 41 -13.24 -7.36 -52.46
C PHE A 41 -13.18 -5.82 -52.42
N SER A 42 -14.26 -5.18 -51.94
CA SER A 42 -14.31 -3.75 -51.67
C SER A 42 -14.92 -3.48 -50.30
N LEU A 43 -14.42 -2.45 -49.61
CA LEU A 43 -14.97 -1.96 -48.35
C LEU A 43 -16.38 -1.37 -48.51
N ASP A 44 -16.70 -0.86 -49.69
CA ASP A 44 -18.01 -0.24 -49.98
C ASP A 44 -19.15 -1.25 -49.91
N ASN A 45 -18.83 -2.55 -50.08
CA ASN A 45 -19.78 -3.65 -49.97
C ASN A 45 -20.06 -4.08 -48.52
N ILE A 46 -19.46 -3.38 -47.55
CA ILE A 46 -19.65 -3.61 -46.11
C ILE A 46 -20.33 -2.38 -45.51
N SER A 47 -21.61 -2.51 -45.21
CA SER A 47 -22.41 -1.45 -44.60
C SER A 47 -22.70 -1.75 -43.13
N ALA A 48 -22.85 -0.68 -42.34
CA ALA A 48 -23.30 -0.79 -40.95
C ALA A 48 -24.70 -1.41 -40.89
N ALA A 49 -25.60 -1.04 -41.81
CA ALA A 49 -26.98 -1.53 -41.85
C ALA A 49 -27.09 -3.06 -41.97
N GLU A 50 -26.17 -3.73 -42.68
CA GLU A 50 -26.18 -5.20 -42.79
C GLU A 50 -25.49 -5.88 -41.61
N THR A 51 -24.47 -5.23 -41.05
CA THR A 51 -23.50 -5.84 -40.13
C THR A 51 -23.88 -5.62 -38.67
N VAL A 52 -24.43 -4.46 -38.33
CA VAL A 52 -24.75 -4.06 -36.95
C VAL A 52 -26.14 -4.60 -36.60
N LYS A 53 -26.20 -5.43 -35.56
CA LYS A 53 -27.46 -6.06 -35.10
C LYS A 53 -28.08 -5.29 -33.95
N GLU A 54 -27.26 -4.85 -33.02
CA GLU A 54 -27.70 -4.16 -31.82
C GLU A 54 -26.67 -3.12 -31.40
N THR A 55 -27.13 -2.07 -30.73
CA THR A 55 -26.27 -1.02 -30.21
C THR A 55 -26.69 -0.62 -28.80
N GLU A 56 -25.74 -0.56 -27.89
CA GLU A 56 -25.92 -0.08 -26.53
C GLU A 56 -25.19 1.25 -26.33
N LYS A 57 -25.87 2.18 -25.65
CA LYS A 57 -25.28 3.43 -25.20
C LYS A 57 -24.82 3.28 -23.76
N GLU A 58 -23.53 3.37 -23.58
CA GLU A 58 -22.83 3.19 -22.31
C GLU A 58 -21.97 4.44 -22.02
N ALA A 59 -21.22 4.44 -20.93
CA ALA A 59 -20.33 5.54 -20.58
C ALA A 59 -19.08 5.02 -19.87
N ALA A 60 -18.05 5.85 -19.85
CA ALA A 60 -16.83 5.59 -19.11
C ALA A 60 -16.40 6.83 -18.32
N ILE A 61 -15.83 6.60 -17.14
CA ILE A 61 -15.24 7.63 -16.29
C ILE A 61 -13.75 7.37 -16.20
N TYR A 62 -12.97 8.42 -16.43
CA TYR A 62 -11.52 8.38 -16.37
C TYR A 62 -10.98 9.49 -15.47
N PHE A 63 -9.97 9.17 -14.67
CA PHE A 63 -9.13 10.14 -13.98
C PHE A 63 -7.75 9.54 -13.72
N GLU A 64 -6.78 10.40 -13.43
CA GLU A 64 -5.42 9.99 -13.10
C GLU A 64 -5.12 10.25 -11.63
N ILE A 65 -4.45 9.29 -11.03
CA ILE A 65 -3.87 9.43 -9.69
C ILE A 65 -2.35 9.37 -9.79
N LYS A 66 -1.68 10.22 -9.04
CA LYS A 66 -0.27 10.03 -8.67
C LYS A 66 -0.23 9.33 -7.34
N LYS A 67 0.15 8.06 -7.33
CA LYS A 67 0.51 7.39 -6.07
C LYS A 67 1.89 7.91 -5.68
N THR A 68 1.97 8.59 -4.55
CA THR A 68 3.22 9.02 -3.91
C THR A 68 3.36 8.19 -2.65
N VAL A 69 4.19 7.15 -2.69
CA VAL A 69 4.54 6.46 -1.45
C VAL A 69 5.46 7.38 -0.65
N ALA A 70 4.90 8.12 0.30
CA ALA A 70 5.69 8.93 1.21
C ALA A 70 6.44 8.01 2.19
N PRO A 71 7.63 8.42 2.69
CA PRO A 71 8.21 7.75 3.85
C PRO A 71 7.17 7.75 4.98
N ALA A 72 7.10 6.65 5.74
CA ALA A 72 6.11 6.50 6.79
C ALA A 72 6.11 7.72 7.73
N LYS A 73 4.92 8.23 8.06
CA LYS A 73 4.77 9.34 9.01
C LYS A 73 4.80 8.77 10.42
N GLY A 74 5.99 8.70 11.01
CA GLY A 74 6.19 8.34 12.41
C GLY A 74 6.88 9.47 13.16
N LYS A 75 6.41 9.79 14.37
CA LYS A 75 7.24 10.57 15.31
C LYS A 75 8.34 9.64 15.79
N GLU A 76 9.58 10.13 15.76
CA GLU A 76 10.70 9.48 16.41
C GLU A 76 10.37 9.26 17.89
N GLN A 77 10.40 8.00 18.31
CA GLN A 77 10.17 7.59 19.68
C GLN A 77 11.40 6.87 20.20
N LYS A 78 11.84 7.22 21.40
CA LYS A 78 12.92 6.53 22.11
C LYS A 78 12.31 5.52 23.06
N GLU A 79 12.70 4.27 22.92
CA GLU A 79 12.32 3.21 23.84
C GLU A 79 13.51 2.81 24.71
N ARG A 80 13.20 2.42 25.95
CA ARG A 80 14.20 1.96 26.92
C ARG A 80 13.79 0.61 27.48
N MET A 81 14.67 -0.38 27.33
CA MET A 81 14.42 -1.74 27.78
C MET A 81 15.62 -2.38 28.48
N ARG A 82 15.36 -3.47 29.21
CA ARG A 82 16.41 -4.30 29.82
C ARG A 82 16.95 -5.32 28.82
N ALA A 83 18.16 -5.81 29.05
CA ALA A 83 18.84 -6.77 28.20
C ALA A 83 17.98 -8.01 27.83
N ASP A 84 17.28 -8.58 28.82
CA ASP A 84 16.41 -9.77 28.66
C ASP A 84 15.21 -9.56 27.74
N LYS A 85 14.80 -8.29 27.56
CA LYS A 85 13.69 -7.91 26.69
C LYS A 85 14.18 -7.50 25.30
N VAL A 86 15.33 -6.85 25.23
CA VAL A 86 15.93 -6.39 23.97
C VAL A 86 16.24 -7.57 23.04
N GLU A 87 16.71 -8.69 23.60
CA GLU A 87 16.98 -9.92 22.83
C GLU A 87 15.73 -10.47 22.11
N LYS A 88 14.53 -10.17 22.61
CA LYS A 88 13.26 -10.63 22.04
C LYS A 88 12.71 -9.69 20.97
N GLU A 89 13.29 -8.50 20.84
CA GLU A 89 12.83 -7.47 19.92
C GLU A 89 13.48 -7.65 18.55
N THR A 90 12.74 -7.37 17.48
CA THR A 90 13.27 -7.46 16.11
C THR A 90 13.71 -6.09 15.62
N PHE A 91 15.00 -5.93 15.39
CA PHE A 91 15.58 -4.68 14.90
C PHE A 91 15.83 -4.70 13.39
N PHE A 92 15.74 -3.52 12.78
CA PHE A 92 15.91 -3.33 11.36
C PHE A 92 17.11 -2.43 11.06
N THR A 93 17.76 -2.69 9.91
CA THR A 93 18.89 -1.91 9.40
C THR A 93 18.63 -1.59 7.93
N PHE A 94 18.62 -0.30 7.59
CA PHE A 94 18.35 0.15 6.22
C PHE A 94 19.61 0.60 5.48
N LYS A 95 20.70 0.94 6.19
CA LYS A 95 21.99 1.37 5.60
C LYS A 95 21.85 2.40 4.47
N GLY A 96 20.92 3.35 4.62
CA GLY A 96 20.61 4.38 3.61
C GLY A 96 19.92 3.87 2.34
N LYS A 97 19.46 2.61 2.29
CA LYS A 97 18.69 2.05 1.19
C LYS A 97 17.19 2.22 1.44
N SER A 98 16.52 2.72 0.42
CA SER A 98 15.07 2.85 0.39
C SER A 98 14.37 1.51 0.12
N VAL A 99 13.23 1.26 0.78
CA VAL A 99 12.45 0.02 0.73
C VAL A 99 11.25 0.15 -0.22
N ASN A 100 10.89 -0.90 -0.95
CA ASN A 100 9.62 -0.92 -1.71
C ASN A 100 8.47 -1.30 -0.77
N LYS A 101 7.49 -0.40 -0.58
CA LYS A 101 6.33 -0.60 0.30
C LYS A 101 5.49 -1.82 -0.10
N ASP A 102 5.31 -2.10 -1.39
CA ASP A 102 4.51 -3.24 -1.83
C ASP A 102 5.13 -4.60 -1.47
N ASN A 103 6.45 -4.63 -1.23
CA ASN A 103 7.18 -5.83 -0.80
C ASN A 103 7.40 -5.88 0.72
N TRP A 104 7.04 -4.81 1.44
CA TRP A 104 7.23 -4.71 2.89
C TRP A 104 6.09 -5.40 3.62
N LYS A 105 6.42 -6.22 4.62
CA LYS A 105 5.45 -6.99 5.43
C LYS A 105 5.46 -6.62 6.91
N GLY A 106 6.35 -5.72 7.32
CA GLY A 106 6.43 -5.24 8.70
C GLY A 106 5.58 -4.01 8.92
N ASP A 107 5.68 -3.45 10.12
CA ASP A 107 5.04 -2.18 10.45
C ASP A 107 5.72 -0.99 9.75
N ASP A 108 5.00 0.12 9.63
CA ASP A 108 5.49 1.36 9.00
C ASP A 108 6.54 2.09 9.86
N VAL A 109 6.63 1.76 11.14
CA VAL A 109 7.61 2.31 12.09
C VAL A 109 8.24 1.14 12.84
N VAL A 110 9.58 1.08 12.87
CA VAL A 110 10.29 -0.08 13.39
C VAL A 110 11.51 0.30 14.23
N PRO A 111 11.93 -0.53 15.20
CA PRO A 111 13.17 -0.35 15.96
C PRO A 111 14.41 -0.41 15.06
N ILE A 112 15.30 0.58 15.18
CA ILE A 112 16.50 0.68 14.34
C ILE A 112 17.74 0.17 15.08
N TYR A 113 18.39 -0.84 14.50
CA TYR A 113 19.55 -1.49 15.10
C TYR A 113 20.72 -0.53 15.35
N GLU A 114 20.98 0.38 14.41
CA GLU A 114 22.09 1.34 14.49
C GLU A 114 21.96 2.36 15.63
N THR A 115 20.78 2.49 16.23
CA THR A 115 20.48 3.49 17.28
C THR A 115 20.56 2.90 18.70
N ILE A 116 20.92 1.62 18.83
CA ILE A 116 21.00 0.96 20.14
C ILE A 116 22.19 1.52 20.94
N GLU A 117 21.87 2.13 22.07
CA GLU A 117 22.84 2.67 23.02
C GLU A 117 22.69 2.01 24.40
N THR A 118 23.81 1.79 25.09
CA THR A 118 23.81 1.24 26.44
C THR A 118 23.71 2.34 27.49
N VAL A 119 22.70 2.27 28.34
CA VAL A 119 22.50 3.22 29.45
C VAL A 119 22.69 2.49 30.78
N PRO A 120 23.62 2.92 31.65
CA PRO A 120 23.85 2.27 32.93
C PRO A 120 22.62 2.40 33.83
N CYS A 121 22.32 1.35 34.60
CA CYS A 121 21.24 1.39 35.59
C CYS A 121 21.55 2.46 36.65
N THR A 122 20.68 3.46 36.76
CA THR A 122 20.80 4.61 37.67
C THR A 122 20.82 4.16 39.13
N LYS A 123 20.01 3.17 39.50
CA LYS A 123 19.90 2.67 40.88
C LYS A 123 21.10 1.87 41.39
N CYS A 124 21.85 1.19 40.52
CA CYS A 124 23.06 0.45 40.92
C CYS A 124 24.35 1.03 40.34
N GLY A 125 24.28 2.12 39.59
CA GLY A 125 25.42 2.73 38.89
C GLY A 125 26.15 1.74 37.97
N GLY A 126 25.42 0.84 37.30
CA GLY A 126 26.02 -0.19 36.44
C GLY A 126 26.68 -1.37 37.15
N LYS A 127 26.53 -1.51 38.48
CA LYS A 127 27.13 -2.63 39.24
C LYS A 127 26.34 -3.94 39.10
N GLY A 128 25.03 -3.85 38.88
CA GLY A 128 24.10 -5.00 38.78
C GLY A 128 23.63 -5.54 40.13
N TYR A 129 24.20 -5.07 41.23
CA TYR A 129 23.84 -5.44 42.60
C TYR A 129 23.80 -4.20 43.49
N GLN A 130 23.06 -4.30 44.59
CA GLN A 130 23.08 -3.35 45.69
C GLN A 130 23.83 -3.98 46.86
N GLU A 131 24.67 -3.20 47.50
CA GLU A 131 25.41 -3.64 48.68
C GLU A 131 24.65 -3.21 49.93
N GLU A 132 24.13 -4.19 50.66
CA GLU A 132 23.53 -3.97 51.97
C GLU A 132 24.41 -4.53 53.07
N LYS A 133 24.16 -4.12 54.32
CA LYS A 133 24.85 -4.71 55.48
C LYS A 133 24.50 -6.19 55.55
N CYS A 134 25.51 -7.06 55.65
CA CYS A 134 25.28 -8.48 55.79
C CYS A 134 24.49 -8.75 57.08
N LYS A 135 23.30 -9.34 56.95
CA LYS A 135 22.39 -9.63 58.07
C LYS A 135 23.02 -10.58 59.10
N THR A 136 23.84 -11.54 58.65
CA THR A 136 24.47 -12.56 59.50
C THR A 136 25.57 -12.00 60.40
N CYS A 137 26.47 -11.17 59.86
CA CYS A 137 27.55 -10.56 60.65
C CYS A 137 27.25 -9.11 61.06
N LYS A 138 26.03 -8.62 60.78
CA LYS A 138 25.59 -7.24 61.03
C LYS A 138 26.55 -6.15 60.49
N GLY A 139 27.34 -6.47 59.47
CA GLY A 139 28.33 -5.56 58.90
C GLY A 139 29.78 -5.78 59.35
N SER A 140 30.05 -6.65 60.33
CA SER A 140 31.41 -6.84 60.87
C SER A 140 32.35 -7.64 59.96
N GLY A 141 31.79 -8.44 59.04
CA GLY A 141 32.55 -9.36 58.18
C GLY A 141 33.02 -10.64 58.87
N LYS A 142 32.91 -10.73 60.20
CA LYS A 142 33.40 -11.87 61.00
C LYS A 142 32.31 -12.40 61.94
N ILE A 143 32.36 -13.70 62.22
CA ILE A 143 31.55 -14.32 63.27
C ILE A 143 32.49 -14.61 64.43
N GLU A 144 32.05 -14.29 65.64
CA GLU A 144 32.76 -14.58 66.89
C GLU A 144 32.01 -15.70 67.59
N ASP A 145 32.72 -16.81 67.82
CA ASP A 145 32.21 -17.96 68.54
C ASP A 145 33.17 -18.31 69.69
N GLN A 146 32.72 -19.15 70.61
CA GLN A 146 33.53 -19.62 71.73
C GLN A 146 33.80 -21.11 71.57
N ILE A 147 35.08 -21.51 71.56
CA ILE A 147 35.48 -22.91 71.64
C ILE A 147 35.81 -23.23 73.09
N LEU A 148 35.34 -24.38 73.56
CA LEU A 148 35.78 -24.93 74.83
C LEU A 148 37.11 -25.65 74.63
N VAL A 149 38.15 -25.16 75.30
CA VAL A 149 39.51 -25.71 75.28
C VAL A 149 39.78 -26.33 76.65
N LEU A 150 40.33 -27.54 76.66
CA LEU A 150 40.78 -28.22 77.88
C LEU A 150 42.27 -27.96 78.04
N GLU A 151 42.67 -27.34 79.14
CA GLU A 151 44.08 -27.04 79.43
C GLU A 151 44.61 -27.88 80.61
N GLY A 152 45.82 -28.41 80.43
CA GLY A 152 46.54 -29.21 81.44
C GLY A 152 46.06 -30.66 81.57
N GLU A 153 46.78 -31.47 82.37
CA GLU A 153 46.43 -32.87 82.64
C GLU A 153 45.09 -33.02 83.38
N GLU A 154 44.72 -32.03 84.18
CA GLU A 154 43.45 -31.97 84.91
C GLU A 154 42.25 -31.58 84.03
N GLN A 155 42.46 -31.34 82.72
CA GLN A 155 41.42 -30.98 81.76
C GLN A 155 40.54 -29.78 82.19
N LYS A 156 41.18 -28.70 82.63
CA LYS A 156 40.46 -27.50 83.06
C LYS A 156 39.76 -26.86 81.85
N LYS A 157 38.42 -26.73 81.92
CA LYS A 157 37.59 -26.16 80.85
C LYS A 157 37.72 -24.65 80.79
N GLU A 158 38.33 -24.12 79.74
CA GLU A 158 38.39 -22.69 79.44
C GLU A 158 37.64 -22.41 78.13
N LYS A 159 36.84 -21.34 78.08
CA LYS A 159 36.19 -20.90 76.84
C LYS A 159 37.05 -19.84 76.18
N LYS A 160 37.69 -20.18 75.06
CA LYS A 160 38.48 -19.22 74.27
C LYS A 160 37.66 -18.71 73.09
N PRO A 161 37.58 -17.39 72.88
CA PRO A 161 36.93 -16.84 71.70
C PRO A 161 37.77 -17.15 70.47
N PHE A 162 37.12 -17.44 69.35
CA PHE A 162 37.75 -17.50 68.04
C PHE A 162 36.87 -16.78 67.02
N SER A 163 37.51 -16.20 66.01
CA SER A 163 36.83 -15.44 64.99
C SER A 163 37.19 -16.00 63.61
N TYR A 164 36.17 -16.17 62.78
CA TYR A 164 36.34 -16.63 61.41
C TYR A 164 35.53 -15.75 60.44
N PRO A 165 35.92 -15.70 59.14
CA PRO A 165 35.21 -14.91 58.15
C PRO A 165 33.75 -15.35 58.04
N CYS A 166 32.82 -14.40 58.01
CA CYS A 166 31.41 -14.71 57.86
C CYS A 166 31.18 -15.45 56.53
N PRO A 167 30.51 -16.62 56.54
CA PRO A 167 30.37 -17.47 55.35
C PRO A 167 29.47 -16.86 54.26
N TYR A 168 28.64 -15.86 54.61
CA TYR A 168 27.70 -15.23 53.69
C TYR A 168 28.27 -13.99 52.98
N CYS A 169 29.16 -13.24 53.64
CA CYS A 169 29.80 -12.07 53.04
C CYS A 169 31.30 -12.26 52.80
N TYR A 170 31.84 -13.45 53.10
CA TYR A 170 33.23 -13.84 52.93
C TYR A 170 34.23 -12.80 53.47
N GLY A 171 33.96 -12.25 54.67
CA GLY A 171 34.83 -11.24 55.28
C GLY A 171 34.51 -9.77 54.95
N SER A 172 33.69 -9.48 53.94
CA SER A 172 33.46 -8.10 53.47
C SER A 172 32.50 -7.25 54.31
N GLY A 173 31.70 -7.87 55.18
CA GLY A 173 30.64 -7.21 55.95
C GLY A 173 29.40 -6.81 55.13
N LYS A 174 29.44 -6.97 53.80
CA LYS A 174 28.35 -6.55 52.90
C LYS A 174 27.77 -7.74 52.14
N ALA A 175 26.44 -7.78 52.05
CA ALA A 175 25.72 -8.71 51.18
C ALA A 175 25.45 -8.03 49.84
N LYS A 176 25.68 -8.75 48.74
CA LYS A 176 25.34 -8.29 47.39
C LYS A 176 23.99 -8.86 47.03
N GLU A 177 22.96 -8.02 47.00
CA GLU A 177 21.64 -8.40 46.51
C GLU A 177 21.48 -7.94 45.06
N GLN A 178 20.83 -8.77 44.23
CA GLN A 178 20.62 -8.45 42.82
C GLN A 178 19.79 -7.16 42.70
N CYS A 179 20.24 -6.22 41.86
CA CYS A 179 19.51 -4.97 41.70
C CYS A 179 18.12 -5.24 41.13
N SER A 180 17.08 -4.84 41.86
CA SER A 180 15.68 -5.10 41.48
C SER A 180 15.26 -4.44 40.17
N GLU A 181 15.90 -3.33 39.80
CA GLU A 181 15.52 -2.52 38.65
C GLU A 181 16.12 -3.06 37.35
N CYS A 182 17.44 -3.32 37.32
CA CYS A 182 18.08 -3.93 36.15
C CYS A 182 18.10 -5.45 36.19
N GLY A 183 17.59 -6.09 37.24
CA GLY A 183 17.58 -7.54 37.36
C GLY A 183 18.97 -8.17 37.25
N GLY A 184 20.04 -7.50 37.69
CA GLY A 184 21.40 -8.01 37.58
C GLY A 184 22.15 -7.69 36.27
N PHE A 185 21.45 -7.21 35.23
CA PHE A 185 22.02 -6.99 33.88
C PHE A 185 22.90 -5.74 33.75
N LYS A 186 23.03 -4.93 34.80
CA LYS A 186 23.85 -3.71 34.90
C LYS A 186 23.37 -2.54 34.03
N ASN A 187 22.97 -2.79 32.79
CA ASN A 187 22.62 -1.79 31.78
C ASN A 187 21.18 -1.97 31.29
N PHE A 188 20.61 -0.86 30.85
CA PHE A 188 19.48 -0.78 29.94
C PHE A 188 20.00 -0.49 28.53
N TYR A 189 19.14 -0.73 27.54
CA TYR A 189 19.39 -0.36 26.16
C TYR A 189 18.31 0.62 25.74
N GLU A 190 18.73 1.74 25.18
CA GLU A 190 17.86 2.73 24.55
C GLU A 190 18.03 2.63 23.04
N TYR A 191 16.94 2.76 22.30
CA TYR A 191 16.95 2.76 20.84
C TYR A 191 15.80 3.60 20.29
N GLU A 192 15.93 4.00 19.03
CA GLU A 192 14.95 4.79 18.31
C GLU A 192 14.06 3.89 17.45
N VAL A 193 12.76 4.19 17.48
CA VAL A 193 11.74 3.61 16.62
C VAL A 193 11.44 4.64 15.54
N LEU A 194 11.93 4.36 14.32
CA LEU A 194 11.91 5.29 13.19
C LEU A 194 11.01 4.77 12.06
N PRO A 195 10.44 5.66 11.25
CA PRO A 195 9.68 5.26 10.08
C PRO A 195 10.53 4.54 9.03
N VAL A 196 9.94 3.55 8.36
CA VAL A 196 10.60 2.82 7.28
C VAL A 196 10.86 3.77 6.10
N PRO A 197 12.09 3.82 5.56
CA PRO A 197 12.45 4.72 4.46
C PRO A 197 11.94 4.16 3.13
N TYR A 198 10.65 4.32 2.84
CA TYR A 198 10.08 3.86 1.57
C TYR A 198 10.63 4.63 0.37
N LYS A 199 10.76 3.94 -0.77
CA LYS A 199 11.04 4.54 -2.07
C LYS A 199 9.88 5.45 -2.45
N THR A 200 10.18 6.72 -2.68
CA THR A 200 9.23 7.62 -3.35
C THR A 200 9.13 7.22 -4.81
N VAL A 201 8.09 6.46 -5.13
CA VAL A 201 7.67 6.21 -6.51
C VAL A 201 6.52 7.16 -6.79
N VAL A 202 6.63 7.94 -7.86
CA VAL A 202 5.55 8.78 -8.38
C VAL A 202 5.15 8.18 -9.71
N GLU A 203 4.13 7.32 -9.69
CA GLU A 203 3.56 6.76 -10.91
C GLU A 203 2.19 7.39 -11.16
N GLY A 204 2.01 7.92 -12.37
CA GLY A 204 0.70 8.35 -12.87
C GLY A 204 -0.08 7.13 -13.32
N LYS A 205 -1.04 6.69 -12.51
CA LYS A 205 -1.88 5.53 -12.80
C LYS A 205 -3.21 5.99 -13.38
N PRO A 206 -3.57 5.57 -14.61
CA PRO A 206 -4.90 5.81 -15.15
C PRO A 206 -5.91 4.95 -14.40
N VAL A 207 -7.02 5.55 -13.99
CA VAL A 207 -8.17 4.85 -13.41
C VAL A 207 -9.32 5.01 -14.38
N LEU A 208 -9.84 3.89 -14.88
CA LEU A 208 -10.95 3.83 -15.82
C LEU A 208 -12.06 2.97 -15.24
N PHE A 209 -13.28 3.49 -15.26
CA PHE A 209 -14.49 2.72 -15.02
C PHE A 209 -15.33 2.75 -16.28
N SER A 210 -15.75 1.59 -16.77
CA SER A 210 -16.63 1.48 -17.93
C SER A 210 -17.95 0.82 -17.51
N SER A 211 -19.09 1.34 -18.00
CA SER A 211 -20.35 0.63 -17.87
C SER A 211 -20.52 -0.47 -18.93
N ALA A 212 -19.81 -0.34 -20.05
CA ALA A 212 -19.64 -1.40 -21.03
C ALA A 212 -18.63 -2.43 -20.49
N LYS A 213 -19.06 -3.69 -20.31
CA LYS A 213 -18.15 -4.77 -19.88
C LYS A 213 -17.24 -5.17 -21.04
N THR A 214 -16.05 -4.58 -21.09
CA THR A 214 -15.12 -4.80 -22.19
C THR A 214 -13.77 -5.30 -21.72
N LYS A 215 -13.14 -6.18 -22.50
CA LYS A 215 -11.76 -6.62 -22.25
C LYS A 215 -10.71 -5.54 -22.57
N TYR A 216 -11.13 -4.45 -23.22
CA TYR A 216 -10.26 -3.36 -23.65
C TYR A 216 -10.05 -2.28 -22.60
N GLU A 217 -10.56 -2.42 -21.37
CA GLU A 217 -10.45 -1.40 -20.32
C GLU A 217 -9.01 -0.93 -20.09
N LYS A 218 -8.04 -1.85 -20.08
CA LYS A 218 -6.62 -1.49 -19.92
C LYS A 218 -6.09 -0.67 -21.09
N GLU A 219 -6.36 -1.11 -22.33
CA GLU A 219 -5.93 -0.41 -23.54
C GLU A 219 -6.59 0.97 -23.64
N ILE A 220 -7.88 1.07 -23.33
CA ILE A 220 -8.62 2.32 -23.28
C ILE A 220 -8.00 3.27 -22.25
N GLY A 221 -7.66 2.77 -21.04
CA GLY A 221 -7.03 3.59 -20.00
C GLY A 221 -5.67 4.15 -20.42
N GLU A 222 -4.82 3.33 -21.05
CA GLU A 222 -3.51 3.75 -21.56
C GLU A 222 -3.61 4.74 -22.73
N ASP A 223 -4.55 4.51 -23.65
CA ASP A 223 -4.80 5.40 -24.78
C ASP A 223 -5.38 6.73 -24.32
N LEU A 224 -6.35 6.73 -23.39
CA LEU A 224 -6.88 7.95 -22.81
C LEU A 224 -5.81 8.74 -22.07
N GLN A 225 -4.88 8.09 -21.37
CA GLN A 225 -3.73 8.76 -20.75
C GLN A 225 -2.85 9.49 -21.77
N LYS A 226 -2.66 8.93 -22.97
CA LYS A 226 -1.83 9.55 -24.01
C LYS A 226 -2.58 10.57 -24.86
N LEU A 227 -3.88 10.34 -25.08
CA LEU A 227 -4.70 10.98 -26.09
C LEU A 227 -5.90 11.73 -25.49
N ILE A 228 -5.85 12.10 -24.20
CA ILE A 228 -6.97 12.76 -23.52
C ILE A 228 -7.40 14.07 -24.20
N GLU A 229 -6.48 14.75 -24.89
CA GLU A 229 -6.77 15.98 -25.64
C GLU A 229 -7.39 15.71 -27.03
N GLU A 230 -7.19 14.51 -27.55
CA GLU A 230 -7.73 14.03 -28.83
C GLU A 230 -9.10 13.35 -28.68
N VAL A 231 -9.47 12.96 -27.45
CA VAL A 231 -10.80 12.41 -27.13
C VAL A 231 -11.61 13.45 -26.37
N GLN A 232 -12.74 13.88 -26.92
CA GLN A 232 -13.58 14.85 -26.22
C GLN A 232 -14.42 14.13 -25.17
N GLY A 233 -14.30 14.59 -23.92
CA GLY A 233 -15.09 14.15 -22.77
C GLY A 233 -15.53 15.32 -21.91
N ILE A 234 -16.46 15.06 -21.01
CA ILE A 234 -17.06 16.08 -20.14
C ILE A 234 -16.27 16.13 -18.84
N LYS A 235 -15.70 17.30 -18.54
CA LYS A 235 -14.84 17.50 -17.37
C LYS A 235 -15.66 17.82 -16.14
N PHE A 236 -15.41 17.09 -15.06
CA PHE A 236 -16.00 17.31 -13.74
C PHE A 236 -14.90 17.47 -12.70
N THR A 237 -14.89 18.61 -12.01
CA THR A 237 -13.95 18.89 -10.91
C THR A 237 -14.42 18.34 -9.58
N ASP A 238 -15.73 18.15 -9.40
CA ASP A 238 -16.34 17.68 -8.15
C ASP A 238 -17.19 16.42 -8.37
N PRO A 239 -16.96 15.33 -7.61
CA PRO A 239 -17.73 14.09 -7.69
C PRO A 239 -19.23 14.28 -7.49
N LYS A 240 -19.65 15.24 -6.64
CA LYS A 240 -21.09 15.48 -6.42
C LYS A 240 -21.74 16.09 -7.65
N THR A 241 -21.00 16.88 -8.40
CA THR A 241 -21.47 17.50 -9.64
C THR A 241 -21.60 16.46 -10.75
N LEU A 242 -20.67 15.51 -10.82
CA LEU A 242 -20.74 14.36 -11.75
C LEU A 242 -22.02 13.55 -11.55
N ASP A 243 -22.33 13.12 -10.32
CA ASP A 243 -23.53 12.32 -10.01
C ASP A 243 -24.83 13.01 -10.42
N LYS A 244 -24.92 14.33 -10.18
CA LYS A 244 -26.12 15.12 -10.48
C LYS A 244 -26.32 15.43 -11.96
N LYS A 245 -25.22 15.58 -12.71
CA LYS A 245 -25.26 16.07 -14.09
C LYS A 245 -24.97 15.01 -15.14
N ALA A 246 -24.50 13.82 -14.79
CA ALA A 246 -24.12 12.79 -15.75
C ALA A 246 -25.25 12.44 -16.72
N GLU A 247 -26.47 12.26 -16.24
CA GLU A 247 -27.65 11.96 -17.07
C GLU A 247 -27.94 13.07 -18.09
N ALA A 248 -28.02 14.33 -17.63
CA ALA A 248 -28.24 15.48 -18.50
C ALA A 248 -27.09 15.70 -19.51
N SER A 249 -25.87 15.34 -19.13
CA SER A 249 -24.67 15.54 -19.94
C SER A 249 -24.50 14.46 -21.02
N LEU A 250 -24.93 13.22 -20.75
CA LEU A 250 -24.94 12.12 -21.72
C LEU A 250 -26.19 12.12 -22.59
N GLY A 251 -27.33 12.60 -22.07
CA GLY A 251 -28.64 12.52 -22.74
C GLY A 251 -29.27 11.12 -22.69
N TYR A 252 -28.66 10.19 -21.96
CA TYR A 252 -29.16 8.84 -21.70
C TYR A 252 -28.64 8.34 -20.35
N TYR A 253 -29.38 7.42 -19.73
CA TYR A 253 -29.01 6.88 -18.44
C TYR A 253 -29.57 5.48 -18.25
N ASN A 254 -28.70 4.53 -17.89
CA ASN A 254 -29.07 3.14 -17.67
C ASN A 254 -28.57 2.66 -16.29
N LYS A 255 -28.97 1.45 -15.88
CA LYS A 255 -28.59 0.88 -14.57
C LYS A 255 -27.07 0.63 -14.46
N ASN A 256 -26.40 0.29 -15.56
CA ASN A 256 -24.95 0.04 -15.60
C ASN A 256 -24.19 1.35 -15.36
N ILE A 257 -24.59 2.43 -16.03
CA ILE A 257 -24.02 3.78 -15.88
C ILE A 257 -24.16 4.24 -14.43
N LYS A 258 -25.34 4.06 -13.83
CA LYS A 258 -25.57 4.40 -12.41
C LYS A 258 -24.65 3.62 -11.46
N LYS A 259 -24.41 2.34 -11.72
CA LYS A 259 -23.50 1.51 -10.91
C LYS A 259 -22.04 1.97 -11.09
N MET A 260 -21.64 2.23 -12.33
CA MET A 260 -20.31 2.71 -12.68
C MET A 260 -19.99 4.07 -12.05
N LEU A 261 -20.92 5.03 -12.09
CA LEU A 261 -20.80 6.32 -11.40
C LEU A 261 -20.60 6.16 -9.89
N LYS A 262 -21.41 5.33 -9.23
CA LYS A 262 -21.27 5.08 -7.79
C LYS A 262 -19.91 4.51 -7.43
N ASN A 263 -19.42 3.54 -8.20
CA ASN A 263 -18.11 2.93 -7.98
C ASN A 263 -16.98 3.94 -8.19
N ALA A 264 -17.02 4.68 -9.30
CA ALA A 264 -16.01 5.69 -9.62
C ALA A 264 -15.95 6.80 -8.56
N ILE A 265 -17.11 7.30 -8.10
CA ILE A 265 -17.18 8.32 -7.05
C ILE A 265 -16.71 7.77 -5.70
N GLY A 266 -16.98 6.50 -5.40
CA GLY A 266 -16.49 5.82 -4.21
C GLY A 266 -14.96 5.79 -4.19
N GLU A 267 -14.36 5.18 -5.22
CA GLU A 267 -12.90 5.10 -5.32
C GLU A 267 -12.23 6.47 -5.40
N TYR A 268 -12.81 7.44 -6.12
CA TYR A 268 -12.28 8.80 -6.15
C TYR A 268 -12.17 9.39 -4.73
N LYS A 269 -13.20 9.21 -3.88
CA LYS A 269 -13.18 9.69 -2.50
C LYS A 269 -12.20 8.93 -1.62
N ASP A 270 -11.98 7.66 -1.91
CA ASP A 270 -11.01 6.85 -1.17
C ASP A 270 -9.58 7.31 -1.50
N TYR A 271 -9.27 7.57 -2.78
CA TYR A 271 -8.00 8.18 -3.19
C TYR A 271 -7.83 9.62 -2.67
N ASP A 272 -8.87 10.43 -2.67
CA ASP A 272 -8.81 11.82 -2.16
C ASP A 272 -8.49 11.89 -0.65
N LYS A 273 -8.82 10.82 0.10
CA LYS A 273 -8.50 10.69 1.54
C LYS A 273 -7.18 9.98 1.81
N ASP A 274 -6.64 9.28 0.82
CA ASP A 274 -5.41 8.51 0.98
C ASP A 274 -4.21 9.45 0.91
N ASP A 275 -3.47 9.53 2.02
CA ASP A 275 -2.24 10.33 2.16
C ASP A 275 -1.17 9.97 1.12
N ASP A 276 -1.19 8.73 0.59
CA ASP A 276 -0.25 8.24 -0.40
C ASP A 276 -0.72 8.45 -1.85
N THR A 277 -1.87 9.09 -2.07
CA THR A 277 -2.35 9.37 -3.43
C THR A 277 -2.78 10.80 -3.63
N LYS A 278 -2.54 11.30 -4.84
CA LYS A 278 -2.99 12.63 -5.26
C LYS A 278 -3.65 12.54 -6.62
N ILE A 279 -4.89 12.94 -6.69
CA ILE A 279 -5.64 13.03 -7.94
C ILE A 279 -5.05 14.20 -8.75
N THR A 280 -4.64 13.93 -9.99
CA THR A 280 -3.93 14.91 -10.82
C THR A 280 -4.77 15.50 -11.94
N THR A 281 -5.86 14.85 -12.30
CA THR A 281 -6.75 15.30 -13.36
C THR A 281 -8.19 15.36 -12.86
N PRO A 282 -9.04 16.23 -13.43
CA PRO A 282 -10.48 16.16 -13.18
C PRO A 282 -11.02 14.83 -13.69
N MET A 283 -12.21 14.44 -13.22
CA MET A 283 -12.91 13.29 -13.81
C MET A 283 -13.41 13.66 -15.19
N TYR A 284 -13.18 12.77 -16.14
CA TYR A 284 -13.70 12.85 -17.48
C TYR A 284 -14.81 11.82 -17.64
N LEU A 285 -15.99 12.26 -18.05
CA LEU A 285 -17.09 11.40 -18.47
C LEU A 285 -17.12 11.32 -19.99
N PHE A 286 -17.02 10.12 -20.53
CA PHE A 286 -17.07 9.85 -21.95
C PHE A 286 -18.33 9.06 -22.31
N PRO A 287 -19.06 9.43 -23.37
CA PRO A 287 -20.04 8.53 -23.95
C PRO A 287 -19.30 7.38 -24.63
N VAL A 288 -19.87 6.19 -24.47
CA VAL A 288 -19.38 4.95 -25.06
C VAL A 288 -20.50 4.34 -25.91
N ILE A 289 -20.17 3.91 -27.11
CA ILE A 289 -21.08 3.13 -27.95
C ILE A 289 -20.52 1.72 -28.07
N GLN A 290 -21.35 0.74 -27.75
CA GLN A 290 -21.07 -0.67 -27.97
C GLN A 290 -21.96 -1.17 -29.11
N MET A 291 -21.35 -1.65 -30.18
CA MET A 291 -22.05 -2.16 -31.37
C MET A 291 -21.82 -3.66 -31.46
N PHE A 292 -22.90 -4.44 -31.41
CA PHE A 292 -22.89 -5.88 -31.63
C PHE A 292 -23.08 -6.14 -33.11
N CYS A 293 -22.06 -6.75 -33.71
CA CYS A 293 -21.93 -6.92 -35.14
C CYS A 293 -21.87 -8.39 -35.52
N GLU A 294 -22.35 -8.73 -36.71
CA GLU A 294 -22.29 -10.08 -37.26
C GLU A 294 -21.85 -10.02 -38.72
N THR A 295 -20.86 -10.85 -39.09
CA THR A 295 -20.37 -10.92 -40.47
C THR A 295 -21.38 -11.62 -41.37
N LYS A 296 -21.23 -11.49 -42.70
CA LYS A 296 -22.03 -12.25 -43.68
C LYS A 296 -21.91 -13.77 -43.51
N ARG A 297 -20.89 -14.24 -42.80
CA ARG A 297 -20.64 -15.66 -42.50
C ARG A 297 -21.09 -16.08 -41.09
N GLY A 298 -21.81 -15.22 -40.37
CA GLY A 298 -22.37 -15.54 -39.05
C GLY A 298 -21.38 -15.40 -37.89
N LYS A 299 -20.22 -14.76 -38.10
CA LYS A 299 -19.27 -14.51 -37.02
C LYS A 299 -19.65 -13.25 -36.27
N SER A 300 -19.93 -13.38 -34.97
CA SER A 300 -20.21 -12.23 -34.11
C SER A 300 -18.92 -11.53 -33.65
N PHE A 301 -18.98 -10.20 -33.55
CA PHE A 301 -17.91 -9.36 -33.00
C PHE A 301 -18.51 -8.06 -32.45
N GLU A 302 -17.72 -7.32 -31.70
CA GLU A 302 -18.12 -6.08 -31.04
C GLU A 302 -17.18 -4.96 -31.46
N ILE A 303 -17.76 -3.79 -31.66
CA ILE A 303 -17.04 -2.53 -31.85
C ILE A 303 -17.39 -1.62 -30.67
N TYR A 304 -16.37 -1.07 -30.05
CA TYR A 304 -16.50 -0.08 -28.99
C TYR A 304 -16.01 1.26 -29.50
N SER A 305 -16.75 2.32 -29.19
CA SER A 305 -16.32 3.69 -29.42
C SER A 305 -16.37 4.48 -28.13
N ILE A 306 -15.37 5.33 -27.89
CA ILE A 306 -15.32 6.23 -26.73
C ILE A 306 -14.99 7.65 -27.18
N GLY A 307 -15.79 8.62 -26.72
CA GLY A 307 -15.64 10.04 -27.06
C GLY A 307 -16.86 10.62 -27.77
N SER A 308 -16.80 11.89 -28.15
CA SER A 308 -17.87 12.63 -28.85
C SER A 308 -18.03 12.26 -30.33
N ASP A 309 -19.05 12.81 -30.97
CA ASP A 309 -19.23 12.82 -32.44
C ASP A 309 -18.08 13.46 -33.22
N GLN A 310 -17.38 14.44 -32.67
CA GLN A 310 -16.24 15.08 -33.33
C GLN A 310 -14.93 14.31 -33.15
N LYS A 311 -14.75 13.71 -31.97
CA LYS A 311 -13.48 13.19 -31.48
C LYS A 311 -13.70 11.94 -30.62
N PHE A 312 -13.45 10.78 -31.23
CA PHE A 312 -13.60 9.46 -30.61
C PHE A 312 -12.53 8.45 -31.06
N ILE A 313 -12.31 7.41 -30.26
CA ILE A 313 -11.45 6.25 -30.60
C ILE A 313 -12.33 5.01 -30.77
N THR A 314 -11.85 4.01 -31.54
CA THR A 314 -12.54 2.73 -31.75
C THR A 314 -11.68 1.53 -31.39
N TYR A 315 -12.30 0.52 -30.78
CA TYR A 315 -11.74 -0.78 -30.42
C TYR A 315 -12.64 -1.89 -30.96
N SER A 316 -12.08 -3.06 -31.25
CA SER A 316 -12.89 -4.20 -31.70
C SER A 316 -12.24 -5.53 -31.43
N ASN A 317 -13.07 -6.55 -31.20
CA ASN A 317 -12.62 -7.95 -31.04
C ASN A 317 -12.67 -8.77 -32.35
N PHE A 318 -12.85 -8.09 -33.49
CA PHE A 318 -13.02 -8.70 -34.81
C PHE A 318 -11.92 -9.70 -35.17
#